data_AF-A0A4R5KK75-F1
#
_entry.id   AF-A0A4R5KK75-F1
#
_cell.length_a   1.000
_cell.length_b   1.000
_cell.length_c   1.000
_cell.angle_alpha   90.00
_cell.angle_beta   90.00
_cell.angle_gamma   90.00
#
_symmetry.space_group_name_H-M   'P 1'
#
loop_
_entity.id
_entity.type
_entity.pdbx_description
1 polymer ?
#
loop_
_entity_poly.entity_id
_entity_poly.type
_entity_poly.pdbx_seq_one_letter_code
_entity_poly.pdbx_strand_id
1 'polypeptide(L)'
;MKWFLRISAALTSSFVLTMIVVVGSFIMTMFSAREVGVRKFGLFGAVFFHPQEQSDGSTILEAGVSNGAPIAIIFVLLAAFQVAVASVLERLKAHKRRLQEAD
;
A
#
# COMPACT_ATOMS: atom_id res chain seq x y z
N MET A 1 -2.27 -27.79 0.18
CA MET A 1 -1.08 -27.07 0.72
C MET A 1 -0.52 -26.00 -0.20
N LYS A 2 -0.14 -26.29 -1.47
CA LYS A 2 0.48 -25.29 -2.36
C LYS A 2 -0.39 -24.03 -2.59
N TRP A 3 -1.71 -24.18 -2.61
CA TRP A 3 -2.64 -23.06 -2.79
C TRP A 3 -2.71 -22.16 -1.53
N PHE A 4 -2.78 -22.76 -0.33
CA PHE A 4 -2.75 -22.02 0.94
C PHE A 4 -1.44 -21.23 1.12
N LEU A 5 -0.28 -21.84 0.83
CA LEU A 5 1.02 -21.17 0.91
C LEU A 5 1.14 -19.98 -0.06
N ARG A 6 0.51 -20.08 -1.24
CA ARG A 6 0.48 -18.98 -2.22
C ARG A 6 -0.39 -17.83 -1.73
N ILE A 7 -1.56 -18.12 -1.18
CA ILE A 7 -2.45 -17.08 -0.64
C ILE A 7 -1.77 -16.36 0.52
N SER A 8 -1.16 -17.09 1.46
CA SER A 8 -0.44 -16.46 2.57
C SER A 8 0.74 -15.63 2.09
N ALA A 9 1.52 -16.13 1.11
CA ALA A 9 2.63 -15.38 0.54
C ALA A 9 2.17 -14.10 -0.20
N ALA A 10 1.08 -14.18 -0.97
CA ALA A 10 0.49 -13.04 -1.66
C ALA A 10 -0.10 -12.02 -0.67
N LEU A 11 -0.65 -12.48 0.45
CA LEU A 11 -1.17 -11.61 1.50
C LEU A 11 -0.03 -10.85 2.19
N THR A 12 1.05 -11.55 2.56
CA THR A 12 2.23 -10.93 3.18
C THR A 12 2.91 -9.95 2.23
N SER A 13 3.13 -10.31 0.96
CA SER A 13 3.74 -9.41 -0.02
C SER A 13 2.88 -8.16 -0.25
N SER A 14 1.56 -8.32 -0.34
CA SER A 14 0.62 -7.19 -0.51
C SER A 14 0.60 -6.29 0.73
N PHE A 15 0.74 -6.86 1.93
CA PHE A 15 0.87 -6.09 3.16
C PHE A 15 2.13 -5.23 3.15
N VAL A 16 3.28 -5.80 2.79
CA VAL A 16 4.55 -5.08 2.68
C VAL A 16 4.46 -3.96 1.63
N LEU A 17 3.92 -4.26 0.45
CA LEU A 17 3.69 -3.26 -0.60
C LEU A 17 2.78 -2.13 -0.15
N THR A 18 1.70 -2.45 0.56
CA THR A 18 0.79 -1.43 1.11
C THR A 18 1.52 -0.54 2.11
N MET A 19 2.36 -1.10 2.98
CA MET A 19 3.17 -0.29 3.90
C MET A 19 4.15 0.62 3.18
N ILE A 20 4.79 0.16 2.11
CA ILE A 20 5.68 1.01 1.30
C ILE A 20 4.89 2.20 0.73
N VAL A 21 3.68 1.97 0.22
CA VAL A 21 2.81 3.03 -0.30
C VAL A 21 2.38 4.00 0.80
N VAL A 22 1.99 3.49 1.97
CA VAL A 22 1.60 4.30 3.13
C VAL A 22 2.77 5.19 3.58
N VAL A 23 3.96 4.60 3.78
CA VAL A 23 5.17 5.33 4.21
C VAL A 23 5.59 6.34 3.15
N GLY A 24 5.60 5.96 1.87
CA GLY A 24 5.91 6.87 0.77
C GLY A 24 4.95 8.05 0.71
N SER A 25 3.64 7.81 0.87
CA SER A 25 2.64 8.87 0.90
C SER A 25 2.79 9.75 2.15
N PHE A 26 3.13 9.17 3.30
CA PHE A 26 3.40 9.92 4.53
C PHE A 26 4.57 10.89 4.33
N ILE A 27 5.70 10.40 3.82
CA ILE A 27 6.89 11.21 3.51
C ILE A 27 6.54 12.32 2.51
N MET A 28 5.81 11.99 1.45
CA MET A 28 5.38 12.98 0.44
C MET A 28 4.47 14.06 1.05
N THR A 29 3.58 13.69 1.97
CA THR A 29 2.68 14.62 2.67
C THR A 29 3.45 15.53 3.61
N MET A 30 4.43 14.98 4.34
CA MET A 30 5.33 15.73 5.22
C MET A 30 6.13 16.79 4.44
N PHE A 31 6.72 16.43 3.29
CA PHE A 31 7.43 17.40 2.44
C PHE A 31 6.49 18.41 1.76
N SER A 32 5.21 18.06 1.56
CA SER A 32 4.21 18.97 1.01
C SER A 32 3.63 19.95 2.05
N ALA A 33 3.69 19.62 3.34
CA ALA A 33 3.24 20.45 4.45
C ALA A 33 4.27 21.55 4.82
N ARG A 34 4.70 22.32 3.82
CA ARG A 34 5.70 23.39 3.96
C ARG A 34 5.17 24.65 4.64
N GLU A 35 3.85 24.76 4.79
CA GLU A 35 3.14 25.89 5.42
C GLU A 35 2.65 25.48 6.81
N VAL A 36 3.08 26.23 7.83
CA VAL A 36 2.67 26.04 9.23
C VAL A 36 1.19 26.36 9.38
N GLY A 37 0.44 25.54 10.14
CA GLY A 37 -0.99 25.76 10.42
C GLY A 37 -1.98 25.12 9.44
N VAL A 38 -1.54 24.57 8.30
CA VAL A 38 -2.43 23.92 7.33
C VAL A 38 -2.38 22.40 7.47
N ARG A 39 -3.52 21.76 7.77
CA ARG A 39 -3.65 20.29 7.77
C ARG A 39 -3.55 19.77 6.33
N LYS A 40 -2.52 18.96 6.05
CA LYS A 40 -2.37 18.27 4.76
C LYS A 40 -2.79 16.81 4.91
N PHE A 41 -3.41 16.29 3.86
CA PHE A 41 -3.90 14.92 3.79
C PHE A 41 -3.15 14.16 2.69
N GLY A 42 -2.64 12.99 3.05
CA GLY A 42 -2.01 12.02 2.16
C GLY A 42 -2.89 10.80 1.93
N LEU A 43 -2.57 10.03 0.91
CA LEU A 43 -3.18 8.71 0.65
C LEU A 43 -4.72 8.76 0.64
N PHE A 44 -5.29 9.67 -0.16
CA PHE A 44 -6.74 9.88 -0.28
C PHE A 44 -7.42 10.24 1.07
N GLY A 45 -6.74 11.00 1.93
CA GLY A 45 -7.28 11.37 3.24
C GLY A 45 -7.14 10.29 4.31
N ALA A 46 -6.37 9.23 4.04
CA ALA A 46 -6.10 8.22 5.05
C ALA A 46 -5.09 8.69 6.09
N VAL A 47 -4.10 9.45 5.66
CA VAL A 47 -3.01 9.94 6.50
C VAL A 47 -3.12 11.46 6.57
N PHE A 48 -2.83 12.04 7.73
CA PHE A 48 -2.77 13.49 7.88
C PHE A 48 -1.48 13.96 8.53
N PHE A 49 -1.13 15.20 8.24
CA PHE A 49 0.00 15.91 8.79
C PHE A 49 -0.45 17.32 9.17
N HIS A 50 -0.23 17.72 10.42
CA HIS A 50 -0.67 19.00 10.95
C HIS A 50 0.45 19.63 11.81
N PRO A 51 1.27 20.52 11.21
CA PRO A 51 2.24 21.31 11.95
C PRO A 51 1.53 22.47 12.66
N GLN A 52 1.52 22.47 13.99
CA GLN A 52 1.03 23.58 14.82
C GLN A 52 2.19 24.32 15.47
N GLU A 53 2.16 25.64 15.41
CA GLU A 53 3.04 26.49 16.21
C GLU A 53 2.51 26.56 17.64
N GLN A 54 3.37 26.23 18.60
CA GLN A 54 3.08 26.32 20.02
C GLN A 54 3.46 27.72 20.53
N SER A 55 2.79 28.18 21.58
CA SER A 55 2.97 29.52 22.16
C SER A 55 4.36 29.80 22.73
N ASP A 56 5.24 28.80 22.82
CA ASP A 56 6.65 28.96 23.23
C ASP A 56 7.62 29.13 22.04
N GLY A 57 7.11 29.15 20.80
CA GLY A 57 7.92 29.23 19.58
C GLY A 57 8.40 27.87 19.05
N SER A 58 8.03 26.75 19.68
CA SER A 58 8.26 25.40 19.17
C SER A 58 7.18 24.97 18.18
N THR A 59 7.53 24.08 17.24
CA THR A 59 6.60 23.50 16.28
C THR A 59 6.25 22.08 16.72
N ILE A 60 4.99 21.82 17.04
CA ILE A 60 4.49 20.46 17.26
C ILE A 60 4.00 19.89 15.93
N LEU A 61 4.43 18.67 15.65
CA LEU A 61 4.05 17.92 14.46
C LEU A 61 3.06 16.84 14.88
N GLU A 62 1.78 17.04 14.57
CA GLU A 62 0.76 16.01 14.74
C GLU A 62 0.59 15.25 13.43
N ALA A 63 0.80 13.94 13.48
CA ALA A 63 0.65 13.07 12.32
C ALA A 63 -0.06 11.78 12.71
N GLY A 64 -0.91 11.27 11.82
CA GLY A 64 -1.69 10.07 12.14
C GLY A 64 -2.54 9.57 10.99
N VAL A 65 -3.33 8.54 11.28
CA VAL A 65 -4.30 7.95 10.35
C VAL A 65 -5.67 8.54 10.66
N SER A 66 -6.22 9.33 9.74
CA SER A 66 -7.57 9.88 9.85
C SER A 66 -8.64 8.93 9.34
N ASN A 67 -8.31 8.13 8.31
CA ASN A 67 -9.26 7.18 7.72
C ASN A 67 -8.53 5.90 7.27
N GLY A 68 -8.85 4.76 7.87
CA GLY A 68 -8.24 3.48 7.49
C GLY A 68 -8.78 2.90 6.17
N ALA A 69 -9.91 3.39 5.65
CA ALA A 69 -10.58 2.78 4.50
C ALA A 69 -9.73 2.81 3.21
N PRO A 70 -9.06 3.92 2.81
CA PRO A 70 -8.22 3.90 1.62
C PRO A 70 -7.05 2.92 1.72
N ILE A 71 -6.46 2.75 2.91
CA ILE A 71 -5.39 1.77 3.16
C ILE A 71 -5.92 0.34 2.94
N ALA A 72 -7.08 0.03 3.51
CA ALA A 72 -7.71 -1.27 3.35
C ALA A 72 -8.07 -1.56 1.88
N ILE A 73 -8.57 -0.57 1.14
CA ILE A 73 -8.89 -0.70 -0.29
C ILE A 73 -7.63 -1.00 -1.09
N ILE A 74 -6.54 -0.26 -0.89
CA ILE A 74 -5.26 -0.49 -1.59
C ILE A 74 -4.75 -1.91 -1.30
N PHE A 75 -4.80 -2.33 -0.04
CA PHE A 75 -4.38 -3.67 0.35
C PHE A 75 -5.19 -4.76 -0.35
N VAL A 76 -6.52 -4.65 -0.35
CA VAL A 76 -7.40 -5.63 -1.01
C VAL A 76 -7.17 -5.65 -2.51
N LEU A 77 -7.02 -4.50 -3.15
CA LEU A 77 -6.73 -4.41 -4.59
C LEU A 77 -5.40 -5.06 -4.95
N LEU A 78 -4.34 -4.81 -4.17
CA LEU A 78 -3.03 -5.43 -4.39
C LEU A 78 -3.08 -6.95 -4.19
N ALA A 79 -3.74 -7.41 -3.13
CA ALA A 79 -3.90 -8.84 -2.88
C ALA A 79 -4.69 -9.53 -4.00
N ALA A 80 -5.82 -8.95 -4.41
CA ALA A 80 -6.62 -9.47 -5.51
C ALA A 80 -5.83 -9.50 -6.83
N PHE A 81 -5.08 -8.44 -7.11
CA PHE A 81 -4.23 -8.35 -8.30
C PHE A 81 -3.15 -9.44 -8.31
N GLN A 82 -2.44 -9.64 -7.19
CA GLN A 82 -1.42 -10.70 -7.12
C GLN A 82 -2.00 -12.10 -7.32
N VAL A 83 -3.17 -12.38 -6.73
CA VAL A 83 -3.87 -13.67 -6.92
C VAL A 83 -4.28 -13.86 -8.39
N ALA A 84 -4.79 -12.81 -9.03
CA ALA A 84 -5.17 -12.85 -10.44
C ALA A 84 -3.96 -13.12 -11.34
N VAL A 85 -2.86 -12.38 -11.15
CA VAL A 85 -1.61 -12.56 -11.90
C VAL A 85 -1.04 -13.97 -11.71
N ALA A 86 -0.99 -14.47 -10.47
CA ALA A 86 -0.51 -15.82 -10.18
C ALA A 86 -1.36 -16.88 -10.93
N SER A 87 -2.68 -16.70 -10.93
CA SER A 87 -3.61 -17.61 -11.63
C SER A 87 -3.39 -17.63 -13.14
N VAL A 88 -3.18 -16.46 -13.75
CA VAL A 88 -2.89 -16.35 -15.20
C VAL A 88 -1.54 -16.98 -15.54
N LEU A 89 -0.50 -16.70 -14.74
CA LEU A 89 0.83 -17.27 -14.95
C LEU A 89 0.83 -18.80 -14.86
N GLU A 90 0.01 -19.39 -13.99
CA GLU A 90 -0.12 -20.84 -13.91
C GLU A 90 -0.78 -21.43 -15.16
N ARG A 91 -1.85 -20.81 -15.66
CA ARG A 91 -2.49 -21.23 -16.91
C ARG A 91 -1.50 -21.15 -18.07
N LEU A 92 -0.73 -20.07 -18.14
CA LEU A 92 0.27 -19.87 -19.20
C LEU A 92 1.40 -20.89 -19.12
N LYS A 93 1.91 -21.18 -17.92
CA LYS A 93 2.94 -22.21 -17.70
C LYS A 93 2.44 -23.61 -18.04
N ALA A 94 1.19 -23.93 -17.69
CA ALA A 94 0.57 -25.20 -18.03
C ALA A 94 0.39 -25.35 -19.55
N HIS A 95 -0.04 -24.28 -20.23
CA HIS A 95 -0.15 -24.28 -21.69
C HIS A 95 1.21 -24.46 -22.37
N LYS A 96 2.25 -23.74 -21.92
CA LYS A 96 3.61 -23.91 -22.42
C LYS A 96 4.12 -25.35 -22.29
N ARG A 97 3.89 -26.00 -21.14
CA ARG A 97 4.32 -27.40 -20.93
C ARG A 97 3.66 -28.36 -21.91
N ARG A 98 2.35 -28.20 -22.15
CA ARG A 98 1.62 -29.04 -23.12
C ARG A 98 2.18 -28.90 -24.53
N LEU A 99 2.58 -27.70 -24.93
CA LEU A 99 3.21 -27.48 -26.24
C LEU A 99 4.59 -28.13 -26.34
N GLN A 100 5.38 -28.09 -25.26
CA GLN A 100 6.71 -28.71 -25.20
C GLN A 100 6.68 -30.24 -25.13
N GLU A 101 5.59 -30.83 -24.66
CA GLU A 101 5.40 -32.29 -24.61
C GLU A 101 4.81 -32.86 -25.92
N ALA A 102 4.42 -31.98 -26.86
CA ALA A 102 3.83 -32.35 -28.15
C ALA A 102 4.79 -32.23 -29.35
N ASP A 103 6.01 -31.72 -29.12
CA ASP A 103 7.17 -31.74 -30.04
C ASP A 103 8.12 -32.90 -29.65
#